data_AF-A0A378PMP4-F1
#
_entry.id   AF-A0A378PMP4-F1
#
_cell.length_a   1.000
_cell.length_b   1.000
_cell.length_c   1.000
_cell.angle_alpha   90.00
_cell.angle_beta   90.00
_cell.angle_gamma   90.00
#
_symmetry.space_group_name_H-M   'P 1'
#
loop_
_entity.id
_entity.type
_entity.pdbx_description
1 polymer ?
#
loop_
_entity_poly.entity_id
_entity_poly.type
_entity_poly.pdbx_seq_one_letter_code
_entity_poly.pdbx_strand_id
1 'polypeptide(L)' 'MAKELKGLPRTYIMVGGLDLFVNEDIDYANRLIKVGVATDLQVINGVYHAFEKVNPTSP' A
#
# COMPACT_ATOMS: atom_id res chain seq x y z
N MET A 1 4.28 14.89 7.37
CA MET A 1 4.73 13.48 7.47
C MET A 1 4.79 13.08 8.94
N ALA A 2 4.18 11.95 9.30
CA ALA A 2 4.32 11.40 10.64
C ALA A 2 5.79 11.03 10.89
N LYS A 3 6.33 11.46 12.05
CA LYS A 3 7.74 11.20 12.41
C LYS A 3 7.94 9.84 13.08
N GLU A 4 6.87 9.24 13.58
CA GLU A 4 6.88 7.96 14.28
C GLU A 4 5.76 7.07 13.73
N LEU A 5 6.06 5.79 13.52
CA LEU A 5 5.13 4.79 12.98
C LEU A 5 4.90 3.63 13.95
N LYS A 6 5.68 3.54 15.03
CA LYS A 6 5.53 2.52 16.06
C LYS A 6 4.19 2.63 16.76
N GLY A 7 3.57 1.48 17.03
CA GLY A 7 2.30 1.38 17.76
C GLY A 7 1.07 1.68 16.91
N LEU A 8 1.23 1.89 15.60
CA LEU A 8 0.10 1.95 14.69
C LEU A 8 -0.64 0.60 14.62
N PRO A 9 -1.94 0.60 14.31
CA PRO A 9 -2.70 -0.63 14.11
C PRO A 9 -2.14 -1.49 12.98
N ARG A 10 -2.56 -2.77 12.96
CA ARG A 10 -2.37 -3.62 11.78
C ARG A 10 -2.84 -2.89 10.53
N THR A 11 -2.00 -2.87 9.50
CA THR A 11 -2.23 -2.09 8.28
C THR A 11 -2.32 -3.02 7.07
N TYR A 12 -3.27 -2.75 6.18
CA TYR A 12 -3.38 -3.38 4.86
C TYR A 12 -3.21 -2.29 3.80
N ILE A 13 -2.37 -2.56 2.80
CA ILE A 13 -2.07 -1.64 1.70
C ILE A 13 -2.25 -2.41 0.38
N MET A 14 -3.01 -1.83 -0.55
CA MET A 14 -3.18 -2.32 -1.92
C MET A 14 -2.87 -1.20 -2.89
N VAL A 15 -2.02 -1.47 -3.88
CA VAL A 15 -1.62 -0.49 -4.88
C VAL A 15 -1.49 -1.11 -6.27
N GLY A 16 -1.81 -0.34 -7.30
CA GLY A 16 -1.60 -0.74 -8.68
C GLY A 16 -0.14 -0.65 -9.10
N GLY A 17 0.35 -1.62 -9.86
CA GLY A 17 1.73 -1.64 -10.35
C GLY A 17 2.05 -0.55 -11.37
N LEU A 18 1.04 0.07 -11.98
CA LEU A 18 1.17 1.25 -12.85
C LEU A 18 0.82 2.55 -12.12
N ASP A 19 0.48 2.49 -10.83
CA ASP A 19 0.22 3.67 -10.01
C ASP A 19 1.52 4.45 -9.77
N LEU A 20 1.46 5.78 -9.87
CA LEU A 20 2.59 6.67 -9.59
C LEU A 20 3.08 6.55 -8.14
N PHE A 21 2.20 6.10 -7.23
CA PHE A 21 2.51 5.93 -5.81
C PHE A 21 3.03 4.54 -5.43
N VAL A 22 3.15 3.58 -6.37
CA VAL A 22 3.54 2.19 -6.06
C VAL A 22 4.81 2.08 -5.23
N ASN A 23 5.84 2.86 -5.56
CA ASN A 23 7.10 2.84 -4.82
C ASN A 23 7.01 3.53 -3.45
N GLU A 24 6.17 4.56 -3.33
CA GLU A 24 5.91 5.23 -2.05
C GLU A 24 5.18 4.28 -1.09
N ASP A 25 4.17 3.56 -1.58
CA ASP A 25 3.40 2.60 -0.80
C ASP A 25 4.27 1.40 -0.36
N ILE A 26 5.15 0.91 -1.24
CA ILE A 26 6.14 -0.12 -0.90
C ILE A 26 7.11 0.40 0.19
N ASP A 27 7.62 1.63 0.09
CA ASP A 27 8.49 2.21 1.12
C ASP A 27 7.76 2.36 2.45
N TYR A 28 6.52 2.84 2.43
CA TYR A 28 5.73 3.02 3.64
C TYR A 28 5.44 1.68 4.33
N ALA A 29 5.04 0.65 3.56
CA ALA A 29 4.86 -0.70 4.07
C ALA A 29 6.16 -1.24 4.71
N ASN A 30 7.30 -1.07 4.03
CA ASN A 30 8.60 -1.48 4.56
C ASN A 30 8.94 -0.75 5.88
N ARG A 31 8.63 0.54 6.00
CA ARG A 31 8.85 1.31 7.22
C ARG A 31 7.96 0.85 8.38
N LEU A 32 6.70 0.50 8.12
CA LEU A 32 5.79 -0.08 9.12
C LEU A 32 6.31 -1.44 9.62
N ILE A 33 6.72 -2.32 8.69
CA ILE A 33 7.29 -3.64 9.01
C ILE A 33 8.54 -3.50 9.88
N LYS A 34 9.44 -2.56 9.53
CA LYS A 34 10.68 -2.30 10.28
C LYS A 34 10.46 -1.93 11.75
N VAL A 35 9.33 -1.29 12.08
CA VAL A 35 8.98 -0.92 13.46
C VAL A 35 8.04 -1.93 14.14
N GLY A 36 7.82 -3.09 13.51
CA GLY A 36 7.05 -4.20 14.08
C GLY A 36 5.53 -4.08 13.92
N VAL A 37 5.04 -3.19 13.05
CA VAL A 37 3.60 -3.11 12.74
C VAL A 37 3.25 -4.23 11.78
N ALA A 38 2.28 -5.08 12.17
CA ALA A 38 1.72 -6.12 11.30
C ALA A 38 1.16 -5.47 10.03
N THR A 39 1.76 -5.78 8.88
CA THR A 39 1.47 -5.09 7.62
C THR A 39 1.33 -6.10 6.49
N ASP A 40 0.22 -6.03 5.78
CA ASP A 40 -0.04 -6.78 4.55
C ASP A 40 0.05 -5.81 3.37
N LEU A 41 0.90 -6.12 2.37
CA LEU A 41 1.06 -5.33 1.14
C LEU A 41 0.70 -6.18 -0.07
N GLN A 42 -0.21 -5.68 -0.91
CA GLN A 42 -0.58 -6.28 -2.19
C GLN A 42 -0.32 -5.30 -3.34
N VAL A 43 0.60 -5.67 -4.24
CA VAL A 43 0.82 -4.95 -5.49
C VAL A 43 0.09 -5.68 -6.62
N ILE A 44 -0.87 -5.01 -7.25
CA ILE A 44 -1.67 -5.56 -8.33
C ILE A 44 -1.01 -5.18 -9.66
N ASN A 45 -0.46 -6.14 -10.39
CA ASN A 45 0.21 -5.87 -11.65
C ASN A 45 -0.72 -5.29 -12.71
N GLY A 46 -0.25 -4.29 -13.47
CA GLY A 46 -0.91 -3.80 -14.68
C GLY A 46 -2.09 -2.86 -14.47
N VAL A 47 -2.42 -2.48 -13.23
CA VAL A 47 -3.51 -1.55 -12.93
C VAL A 47 -2.98 -0.19 -12.48
N TYR A 48 -3.72 0.87 -12.82
CA TYR A 48 -3.39 2.27 -12.52
C TYR A 48 -4.09 2.76 -11.25
N HIS A 49 -3.92 4.03 -10.93
CA HIS A 49 -4.52 4.66 -9.75
C HIS A 49 -6.06 4.55 -9.72
N ALA A 50 -6.60 4.10 -8.58
CA ALA A 50 -8.03 3.94 -8.34
C ALA A 50 -8.77 3.01 -9.32
N PHE A 51 -8.08 1.99 -9.87
CA PHE A 51 -8.63 1.02 -10.82
C PHE A 51 -9.93 0.34 -10.32
N GLU A 52 -10.07 0.16 -9.02
CA GLU A 52 -11.23 -0.45 -8.37
C GLU A 52 -12.52 0.37 -8.53
N LYS A 53 -12.41 1.69 -8.71
CA LYS A 53 -13.58 2.59 -8.88
C LYS A 53 -14.09 2.67 -10.30
N VAL A 54 -13.24 2.33 -11.26
CA VAL A 54 -13.48 2.51 -12.70
C VAL A 54 -13.73 1.19 -13.41
N ASN A 55 -13.36 0.06 -12.80
CA ASN A 55 -13.71 -1.27 -13.26
C ASN A 55 -14.54 -2.00 -12.19
N PRO A 56 -15.87 -2.14 -12.36
CA PRO A 56 -16.76 -2.80 -11.40
C PRO A 56 -16.42 -4.27 -11.12
N THR A 57 -15.65 -4.91 -12.01
CA THR A 57 -15.19 -6.29 -11.87
C THR A 57 -13.68 -6.36 -11.61
N SER A 58 -13.09 -5.27 -11.12
CA SER A 58 -11.74 -5.28 -10.57
C SER A 58 -11.59 -6.44 -9.58
N PRO A 59 -10.44 -7.14 -9.55
CA PRO A 59 -10.14 -8.06 -8.46
C PRO A 59 -10.22 -7.37 -7.10
#